data_AF-A0A1H8IV73-F1
#
_entry.id   AF-A0A1H8IV73-F1
#
_cell.length_a   1.000
_cell.length_b   1.000
_cell.length_c   1.000
_cell.angle_alpha   90.00
_cell.angle_beta   90.00
_cell.angle_gamma   90.00
#
_symmetry.space_group_name_H-M   'P 1'
#
loop_
_entity.id
_entity.type
_entity.pdbx_description
1 polymer ?
#
loop_
_entity_poly.entity_id
_entity_poly.type
_entity_poly.pdbx_seq_one_letter_code
_entity_poly.pdbx_strand_id
1 'polypeptide(L)'
;MSTKSPTQSSARTGTSATRSVPASSALSQNGFSQNGLSQNGLRQCLRVAGGGTLGFIISQLMGWNYGVFFTVFPMFLLGLVPVLNGSIIRQFLSNVSLNVLEVSLVVGLLKHMPVVMTLVVLGLFLLRFNLMAKGPLFLFGANGVLTLSILLHFASYPSVDLSDLLASNLMASVLAVFIAMLMYTLFPDREPRQPPPRGSKSTAQIRHETLIGGITATLSFVVFQVLDLRGSLSAQMATILILFTLGYFGAQVSAAKRAVGTLLGCNLALVMQLALYTQSHHFVLVILLYWLGLMLFAREHILEGGGSGIGFGGLTTMGILFGQSLGPQQDLVYSALYRFSSMSIALIGTLSVMICLHYLLNRWEPTRLLEK
;
A
#
# COMPACT_ATOMS: atom_id res chain seq x y z
N MET A 1 8.23 -88.18 0.47
CA MET A 1 6.78 -88.36 0.73
C MET A 1 6.13 -86.99 0.67
N SER A 2 5.30 -86.75 -0.36
CA SER A 2 4.11 -85.90 -0.43
C SER A 2 3.99 -84.66 0.50
N THR A 3 3.60 -83.44 0.13
CA THR A 3 3.13 -82.78 -1.10
C THR A 3 2.85 -81.30 -0.74
N LYS A 4 2.69 -80.45 -1.78
CA LYS A 4 2.02 -79.13 -1.86
C LYS A 4 2.81 -77.84 -1.57
N SER A 5 3.16 -77.17 -2.67
CA SER A 5 3.10 -75.71 -2.87
C SER A 5 1.67 -75.30 -3.34
N PRO A 6 1.36 -74.03 -3.67
CA PRO A 6 1.84 -72.71 -3.21
C PRO A 6 0.66 -71.77 -2.81
N THR A 7 0.91 -70.65 -2.14
CA THR A 7 0.13 -69.43 -2.41
C THR A 7 0.91 -68.16 -2.08
N GLN A 8 0.83 -67.24 -3.04
CA GLN A 8 1.49 -65.96 -3.18
C GLN A 8 1.33 -65.03 -1.98
N SER A 9 2.36 -64.25 -1.65
CA SER A 9 2.35 -62.80 -1.91
C SER A 9 3.65 -62.11 -1.46
N SER A 10 4.35 -61.53 -2.44
CA SER A 10 5.06 -60.23 -2.41
C SER A 10 5.85 -59.88 -1.12
N ALA A 11 7.15 -60.14 -1.04
CA ALA A 11 8.21 -59.22 -1.49
C ALA A 11 7.87 -57.71 -1.34
N ARG A 12 8.50 -57.03 -0.38
CA ARG A 12 9.48 -55.93 -0.59
C ARG A 12 9.63 -55.07 0.66
N THR A 13 10.82 -55.17 1.26
CA THR A 13 11.63 -54.07 1.80
C THR A 13 10.99 -52.68 1.77
N GLY A 14 10.49 -52.23 2.92
CA GLY A 14 10.08 -50.86 3.16
C GLY A 14 11.23 -50.05 3.75
N THR A 15 11.95 -49.35 2.88
CA THR A 15 12.84 -48.23 3.20
C THR A 15 12.05 -47.17 3.96
N SER A 16 12.56 -46.68 5.10
CA SER A 16 11.93 -45.60 5.85
C SER A 16 12.01 -44.28 5.07
N ALA A 17 11.02 -44.04 4.22
CA ALA A 17 10.79 -42.74 3.63
C ALA A 17 10.21 -41.82 4.71
N THR A 18 11.04 -40.92 5.23
CA THR A 18 10.59 -39.67 5.84
C THR A 18 9.65 -38.97 4.85
N ARG A 19 8.33 -39.05 5.11
CA ARG A 19 7.33 -38.28 4.39
C ARG A 19 7.59 -36.80 4.67
N SER A 20 8.24 -36.13 3.71
CA SER A 20 8.23 -34.68 3.60
C SER A 20 6.77 -34.25 3.37
N VAL A 21 6.19 -33.61 4.37
CA VAL A 21 4.88 -32.96 4.26
C VAL A 21 4.99 -31.90 3.17
N PRO A 22 4.12 -31.90 2.14
CA PRO A 22 4.18 -30.93 1.07
C PRO A 22 3.88 -29.52 1.62
N ALA A 23 4.74 -28.56 1.25
CA ALA A 23 4.71 -27.16 1.64
C ALA A 23 3.54 -26.34 1.06
N SER A 24 2.48 -27.01 0.59
CA SER A 24 1.23 -26.41 0.10
C SER A 24 0.12 -26.37 1.17
N SER A 25 0.37 -26.89 2.38
CA SER A 25 -0.58 -26.84 3.50
C SER A 25 -0.30 -25.73 4.53
N ALA A 26 0.78 -24.95 4.36
CA ALA A 26 1.16 -23.88 5.28
C ALA A 26 0.39 -22.55 5.09
N LEU A 27 -0.51 -22.46 4.10
CA LEU A 27 -1.36 -21.28 3.84
C LEU A 27 -2.83 -21.49 4.26
N SER A 28 -3.18 -22.62 4.88
CA SER A 28 -4.54 -22.91 5.35
C SER A 28 -4.63 -23.33 6.82
N GLN A 29 -3.57 -23.13 7.61
CA GLN A 29 -3.60 -23.30 9.07
C GLN A 29 -3.31 -21.98 9.78
N ASN A 30 -4.21 -21.01 9.59
CA ASN A 30 -4.49 -20.04 10.64
C ASN A 30 -5.99 -20.15 10.92
N GLY A 31 -6.37 -21.26 11.56
CA GLY A 31 -7.58 -21.26 12.37
C GLY A 31 -7.48 -20.11 13.36
N PHE A 32 -8.61 -19.44 13.61
CA PHE A 32 -8.84 -18.36 14.58
C PHE A 32 -8.02 -18.50 15.88
N SER A 33 -6.74 -18.16 15.85
CA SER A 33 -5.80 -18.38 16.96
C SER A 33 -5.55 -17.04 17.64
N GLN A 34 -6.24 -16.89 18.78
CA GLN A 34 -6.13 -15.84 19.79
C GLN A 34 -6.52 -14.42 19.33
N ASN A 35 -7.80 -14.08 19.52
CA ASN A 35 -8.41 -12.76 19.30
C ASN A 35 -7.93 -11.69 20.31
N GLY A 36 -6.63 -11.45 20.41
CA GLY A 36 -6.04 -10.44 21.28
C GLY A 36 -4.91 -9.69 20.59
N LEU A 37 -4.92 -8.36 20.71
CA LEU A 37 -3.79 -7.55 20.26
C LEU A 37 -2.58 -7.86 21.15
N SER A 38 -1.47 -8.32 20.57
CA SER A 38 -0.24 -8.51 21.34
C SER A 38 0.27 -7.16 21.87
N GLN A 39 1.13 -7.16 22.90
CA GLN A 39 1.69 -5.90 23.42
C GLN A 39 2.46 -5.12 22.34
N ASN A 40 3.24 -5.83 21.52
CA ASN A 40 3.90 -5.25 20.34
C ASN A 40 2.90 -4.72 19.32
N GLY A 41 1.76 -5.41 19.14
CA GLY A 41 0.67 -4.96 18.29
C GLY A 41 0.04 -3.65 18.78
N LEU A 42 -0.23 -3.53 20.09
CA LEU A 42 -0.74 -2.29 20.69
C LEU A 42 0.23 -1.12 20.51
N ARG A 43 1.52 -1.34 20.77
CA ARG A 43 2.53 -0.31 20.56
C ARG A 43 2.60 0.13 19.11
N GLN A 44 2.50 -0.80 18.16
CA GLN A 44 2.46 -0.42 16.74
C GLN A 44 1.19 0.36 16.39
N CYS A 45 0.03 0.03 16.97
CA CYS A 45 -1.18 0.82 16.79
C CYS A 45 -0.99 2.25 17.27
N LEU A 46 -0.41 2.43 18.45
CA LEU A 46 -0.08 3.74 19.01
C LEU A 46 0.90 4.52 18.13
N ARG A 47 1.91 3.86 17.57
CA ARG A 47 2.84 4.49 16.60
C ARG A 47 2.09 4.96 15.36
N VAL A 48 1.29 4.09 14.73
CA VAL A 48 0.59 4.42 13.48
C VAL A 48 -0.42 5.56 13.69
N ALA A 49 -1.28 5.43 14.69
CA ALA A 49 -2.28 6.46 14.99
C ALA A 49 -1.63 7.76 15.46
N GLY A 50 -0.69 7.68 16.42
CA GLY A 50 0.05 8.84 16.91
C GLY A 50 0.84 9.54 15.81
N GLY A 51 1.50 8.79 14.93
CA GLY A 51 2.25 9.35 13.80
C GLY A 51 1.36 10.03 12.77
N GLY A 52 0.23 9.41 12.40
CA GLY A 52 -0.76 10.04 11.52
C GLY A 52 -1.38 11.30 12.11
N THR A 53 -1.67 11.29 13.42
CA THR A 53 -2.19 12.47 14.15
C THR A 53 -1.16 13.58 14.28
N LEU A 54 0.10 13.28 14.60
CA LEU A 54 1.16 14.30 14.65
C LEU A 54 1.39 14.95 13.29
N GLY A 55 1.43 14.14 12.22
CA GLY A 55 1.52 14.64 10.86
C GLY A 55 0.37 15.58 10.50
N PHE A 56 -0.85 15.19 10.88
CA PHE A 56 -2.04 16.04 10.73
C PHE A 56 -1.91 17.37 11.48
N ILE A 57 -1.59 17.32 12.79
CA ILE A 57 -1.45 18.51 13.64
C ILE A 57 -0.43 19.49 13.06
N ILE A 58 0.77 18.99 12.74
CA ILE A 58 1.85 19.85 12.21
C ILE A 58 1.42 20.47 10.88
N SER A 59 0.82 19.69 9.97
CA SER A 59 0.38 20.23 8.68
C SER A 59 -0.67 21.34 8.82
N GLN A 60 -1.62 21.19 9.74
CA GLN A 60 -2.68 22.18 9.99
C GLN A 60 -2.14 23.44 10.68
N LEU A 61 -1.27 23.29 11.68
CA LEU A 61 -0.66 24.42 12.38
C LEU A 61 0.26 25.26 11.48
N MET A 62 0.97 24.60 10.55
CA MET A 62 1.87 25.27 9.61
C MET A 62 1.14 25.80 8.37
N GLY A 63 -0.13 25.45 8.17
CA GLY A 63 -0.91 25.84 6.98
C GLY A 63 -0.32 25.31 5.67
N TRP A 64 0.31 24.14 5.70
CA TRP A 64 0.96 23.57 4.51
C TRP A 64 -0.03 22.92 3.55
N ASN A 65 0.24 23.07 2.25
CA ASN A 65 -0.54 22.42 1.19
C ASN A 65 -0.33 20.90 1.20
N TYR A 66 -1.24 20.17 0.56
CA TYR A 66 -1.15 18.72 0.44
C TYR A 66 -1.05 17.98 1.79
N GLY A 67 -1.87 18.37 2.78
CA GLY A 67 -1.93 17.77 4.12
C GLY A 67 -1.98 16.22 4.15
N VAL A 68 -2.48 15.59 3.08
CA VAL A 68 -2.43 14.15 2.87
C VAL A 68 -1.02 13.56 2.95
N PHE A 69 -0.01 14.21 2.39
CA PHE A 69 1.37 13.67 2.44
C PHE A 69 1.86 13.60 3.87
N PHE A 70 1.59 14.66 4.65
CA PHE A 70 1.99 14.76 6.04
C PHE A 70 1.28 13.75 6.94
N THR A 71 0.08 13.30 6.59
CA THR A 71 -0.66 12.28 7.35
C THR A 71 -0.34 10.85 6.90
N VAL A 72 -0.33 10.61 5.58
CA VAL A 72 -0.21 9.26 5.02
C VAL A 72 1.21 8.73 5.05
N PHE A 73 2.25 9.55 4.84
CA PHE A 73 3.63 9.06 4.87
C PHE A 73 4.07 8.53 6.24
N PRO A 74 3.78 9.19 7.38
CA PRO A 74 4.04 8.60 8.68
C PRO A 74 3.26 7.29 8.89
N MET A 75 1.98 7.25 8.52
CA MET A 75 1.16 6.03 8.64
C MET A 75 1.70 4.88 7.77
N PHE A 76 2.16 5.18 6.57
CA PHE A 76 2.78 4.22 5.67
C PHE A 76 4.07 3.65 6.28
N LEU A 77 4.96 4.53 6.75
CA LEU A 77 6.23 4.13 7.32
C LEU A 77 6.03 3.33 8.61
N LEU A 78 5.16 3.77 9.51
CA LEU A 78 4.90 3.10 10.80
C LEU A 78 4.01 1.85 10.67
N GLY A 79 3.16 1.82 9.65
CA GLY A 79 2.20 0.75 9.41
C GLY A 79 2.80 -0.44 8.67
N LEU A 80 3.68 -0.20 7.69
CA LEU A 80 4.26 -1.26 6.86
C LEU A 80 5.63 -1.72 7.34
N VAL A 81 6.36 -0.87 8.06
CA VAL A 81 7.69 -1.22 8.58
C VAL A 81 7.57 -1.66 10.03
N PRO A 82 7.87 -2.92 10.36
CA PRO A 82 7.81 -3.41 11.75
C PRO A 82 8.99 -2.93 12.60
N VAL A 83 10.15 -2.69 11.99
CA VAL A 83 11.39 -2.26 12.67
C VAL A 83 12.04 -1.15 11.86
N LEU A 84 12.18 0.04 12.45
CA LEU A 84 12.89 1.14 11.81
C LEU A 84 14.41 0.94 11.95
N ASN A 85 15.12 1.02 10.82
CA ASN A 85 16.58 0.97 10.80
C ASN A 85 17.12 2.00 9.80
N GLY A 86 18.43 2.28 9.87
CA GLY A 86 19.07 3.24 8.98
C GLY A 86 18.97 2.90 7.50
N SER A 87 18.90 1.61 7.13
CA SER A 87 18.70 1.19 5.74
C SER A 87 17.32 1.59 5.22
N ILE A 88 16.28 1.42 6.02
CA ILE A 88 14.92 1.81 5.68
C ILE A 88 14.79 3.32 5.56
N ILE A 89 15.37 4.07 6.50
CA ILE A 89 15.38 5.53 6.45
C ILE A 89 16.07 6.01 5.17
N ARG A 90 17.24 5.44 4.83
CA ARG A 90 17.93 5.75 3.57
C ARG A 90 17.09 5.40 2.36
N GLN A 91 16.48 4.21 2.31
CA GLN A 91 15.60 3.83 1.21
C GLN A 91 14.43 4.81 1.04
N PHE A 92 13.80 5.21 2.15
CA PHE A 92 12.66 6.12 2.12
C PHE A 92 13.06 7.51 1.62
N LEU A 93 14.13 8.11 2.17
CA LEU A 93 14.60 9.44 1.78
C LEU A 93 15.22 9.47 0.38
N SER A 94 16.09 8.51 0.04
CA SER A 94 16.69 8.41 -1.30
C SER A 94 15.61 8.24 -2.37
N ASN A 95 14.57 7.46 -2.09
CA ASN A 95 13.44 7.31 -3.00
C ASN A 95 12.74 8.64 -3.29
N VAL A 96 12.48 9.42 -2.24
CA VAL A 96 11.76 10.69 -2.34
C VAL A 96 12.59 11.70 -3.14
N SER A 97 13.89 11.82 -2.85
CA SER A 97 14.79 12.68 -3.62
C SER A 97 14.84 12.28 -5.10
N LEU A 98 14.92 10.98 -5.37
CA LEU A 98 14.94 10.47 -6.74
C LEU A 98 13.62 10.77 -7.47
N ASN A 99 12.47 10.54 -6.82
CA ASN A 99 11.17 10.85 -7.40
C ASN A 99 11.00 12.34 -7.72
N VAL A 100 11.49 13.23 -6.86
CA VAL A 100 11.46 14.69 -7.11
C VAL A 100 12.26 15.03 -8.37
N LEU A 101 13.45 14.45 -8.53
CA LEU A 101 14.27 14.65 -9.73
C LEU A 101 13.61 14.06 -10.98
N GLU A 102 13.13 12.81 -10.91
CA GLU A 102 12.43 12.13 -12.00
C GLU A 102 11.23 12.95 -12.49
N VAL A 103 10.35 13.38 -11.58
CA VAL A 103 9.15 14.15 -11.95
C VAL A 103 9.54 15.50 -12.55
N SER A 104 10.52 16.19 -11.97
CA SER A 104 11.01 17.46 -12.49
C SER A 104 11.54 17.32 -13.93
N LEU A 105 12.31 16.27 -14.20
CA LEU A 105 12.87 16.00 -15.53
C LEU A 105 11.79 15.56 -16.52
N VAL A 106 10.94 14.61 -16.14
CA VAL A 106 9.88 14.07 -17.01
C VAL A 106 8.89 15.17 -17.38
N VAL A 107 8.39 15.93 -16.41
CA VAL A 107 7.42 16.99 -16.66
C VAL A 107 8.10 18.20 -17.32
N GLY A 108 9.30 18.57 -16.89
CA GLY A 108 10.03 19.71 -17.46
C GLY A 108 10.42 19.50 -18.92
N LEU A 109 10.82 18.28 -19.31
CA LEU A 109 11.32 17.99 -20.66
C LEU A 109 10.28 17.38 -21.60
N LEU A 110 9.32 16.59 -21.09
CA LEU A 110 8.47 15.74 -21.94
C LEU A 110 6.99 16.12 -21.93
N LYS A 111 6.56 17.14 -21.18
CA LYS A 111 5.14 17.53 -21.09
C LYS A 111 4.50 17.84 -22.45
N HIS A 112 5.27 18.31 -23.42
CA HIS A 112 4.80 18.59 -24.78
C HIS A 112 4.75 17.33 -25.68
N MET A 113 5.31 16.20 -25.25
CA MET A 113 5.34 14.91 -25.96
C MET A 113 4.67 13.80 -25.11
N PRO A 114 3.33 13.78 -25.01
CA PRO A 114 2.61 12.91 -24.07
C PRO A 114 2.87 11.42 -24.27
N VAL A 115 3.06 10.98 -25.52
CA VAL A 115 3.38 9.57 -25.83
C VAL A 115 4.77 9.19 -25.31
N VAL A 116 5.77 10.03 -25.56
CA VAL A 116 7.15 9.82 -25.08
C VAL A 116 7.20 9.86 -23.56
N MET A 117 6.49 10.82 -22.94
CA MET A 117 6.34 10.90 -21.49
C MET A 117 5.78 9.59 -20.92
N THR A 118 4.72 9.04 -21.53
CA THR A 118 4.11 7.78 -21.09
C THR A 118 5.06 6.60 -21.17
N LEU A 119 5.87 6.50 -22.22
CA LEU A 119 6.89 5.45 -22.35
C LEU A 119 7.99 5.57 -21.29
N VAL A 120 8.41 6.79 -20.95
CA VAL A 120 9.37 7.03 -19.86
C VAL A 120 8.75 6.64 -18.51
N VAL A 121 7.50 7.04 -18.25
CA VAL A 121 6.77 6.66 -17.04
C VAL A 121 6.62 5.14 -16.92
N LEU A 122 6.37 4.43 -18.03
CA LEU A 122 6.39 2.97 -18.07
C LEU A 122 7.75 2.41 -17.65
N GLY A 123 8.85 2.94 -18.20
CA GLY A 123 10.21 2.53 -17.80
C GLY A 123 10.46 2.74 -16.30
N LEU A 124 10.04 3.88 -15.74
CA LEU A 124 10.18 4.17 -14.31
C LEU A 124 9.36 3.19 -13.45
N PHE A 125 8.10 2.93 -13.79
CA PHE A 125 7.29 1.97 -13.04
C PHE A 125 7.82 0.54 -13.16
N LEU A 126 8.26 0.10 -14.34
CA LEU A 126 8.92 -1.21 -14.51
C LEU A 126 10.15 -1.34 -13.62
N LEU A 127 10.99 -0.30 -13.52
CA LEU A 127 12.13 -0.29 -12.62
C LEU A 127 11.69 -0.48 -11.16
N ARG A 128 10.69 0.28 -10.69
CA ARG A 128 10.23 0.19 -9.29
C ARG A 128 9.62 -1.16 -8.97
N PHE A 129 8.78 -1.71 -9.86
CA PHE A 129 8.21 -3.04 -9.68
C PHE A 129 9.27 -4.15 -9.76
N ASN A 130 10.33 -3.97 -10.55
CA ASN A 130 11.45 -4.90 -10.56
C ASN A 130 12.20 -4.94 -9.22
N LEU A 131 12.42 -3.77 -8.61
CA LEU A 131 13.02 -3.66 -7.28
C LEU A 131 12.13 -4.29 -6.20
N MET A 132 10.81 -4.11 -6.30
CA MET A 132 9.83 -4.78 -5.42
C MET A 132 9.86 -6.30 -5.59
N ALA A 133 9.82 -6.79 -6.83
CA ALA A 133 9.81 -8.22 -7.13
C ALA A 133 11.09 -8.93 -6.64
N LYS A 134 12.25 -8.28 -6.71
CA LYS A 134 13.53 -8.83 -6.22
C LYS A 134 13.60 -8.95 -4.70
N GLY A 135 12.99 -8.02 -3.94
CA GLY A 135 12.87 -8.10 -2.48
C GLY A 135 13.75 -7.13 -1.66
N PRO A 136 15.10 -7.06 -1.82
CA PRO A 136 15.97 -6.24 -0.96
C PRO A 136 15.62 -4.75 -0.90
N LEU A 137 15.06 -4.21 -1.99
CA LEU A 137 14.67 -2.82 -2.15
C LEU A 137 13.14 -2.68 -2.25
N PHE A 138 12.39 -3.58 -1.61
CA PHE A 138 10.93 -3.58 -1.66
C PHE A 138 10.34 -2.24 -1.21
N LEU A 139 10.79 -1.69 -0.08
CA LEU A 139 10.27 -0.41 0.42
C LEU A 139 10.64 0.76 -0.49
N PHE A 140 11.86 0.77 -1.04
CA PHE A 140 12.26 1.76 -2.04
C PHE A 140 11.34 1.71 -3.27
N GLY A 141 11.05 0.51 -3.80
CA GLY A 141 10.14 0.35 -4.93
C GLY A 141 8.69 0.69 -4.59
N ALA A 142 8.19 0.24 -3.44
CA ALA A 142 6.81 0.44 -2.98
C ALA A 142 6.50 1.91 -2.70
N ASN A 143 7.33 2.59 -1.91
CA ASN A 143 7.22 4.03 -1.70
C ASN A 143 7.47 4.79 -3.01
N GLY A 144 8.39 4.29 -3.84
CA GLY A 144 8.73 4.85 -5.14
C GLY A 144 7.54 4.92 -6.08
N VAL A 145 6.91 3.80 -6.37
CA VAL A 145 5.74 3.75 -7.25
C VAL A 145 4.59 4.57 -6.69
N LEU A 146 4.35 4.52 -5.37
CA LEU A 146 3.27 5.27 -4.73
C LEU A 146 3.47 6.79 -4.90
N THR A 147 4.60 7.31 -4.44
CA THR A 147 4.89 8.75 -4.51
C THR A 147 5.04 9.22 -5.96
N LEU A 148 5.70 8.44 -6.82
CA LEU A 148 5.88 8.80 -8.23
C LEU A 148 4.53 8.91 -8.95
N SER A 149 3.61 7.97 -8.71
CA SER A 149 2.28 7.99 -9.34
C SER A 149 1.47 9.21 -8.92
N ILE A 150 1.54 9.60 -7.64
CA ILE A 150 0.83 10.79 -7.13
C ILE A 150 1.43 12.08 -7.67
N LEU A 151 2.76 12.20 -7.67
CA LEU A 151 3.45 13.40 -8.15
C LEU A 151 3.20 13.60 -9.65
N LEU A 152 3.34 12.54 -10.46
CA LEU A 152 3.07 12.62 -11.90
C LEU A 152 1.59 12.95 -12.19
N HIS A 153 0.66 12.43 -11.39
CA HIS A 153 -0.76 12.77 -11.52
C HIS A 153 -0.98 14.27 -11.29
N PHE A 154 -0.55 14.81 -10.15
CA PHE A 154 -0.74 16.23 -9.89
C PHE A 154 0.02 17.14 -10.85
N ALA A 155 1.27 16.80 -11.19
CA ALA A 155 2.10 17.59 -12.09
C ALA A 155 1.56 17.64 -13.53
N SER A 156 0.66 16.72 -13.90
CA SER A 156 0.01 16.75 -15.21
C SER A 156 -1.02 17.87 -15.36
N TYR A 157 -1.54 18.42 -14.26
CA TYR A 157 -2.53 19.48 -14.28
C TYR A 157 -1.89 20.87 -14.35
N PRO A 158 -2.29 21.74 -15.31
CA PRO A 158 -1.65 23.05 -15.50
C PRO A 158 -1.76 24.02 -14.31
N SER A 159 -2.79 23.87 -13.48
CA SER A 159 -3.03 24.76 -12.32
C SER A 159 -2.32 24.31 -11.04
N VAL A 160 -1.51 23.25 -11.09
CA VAL A 160 -0.69 22.82 -9.96
C VAL A 160 0.66 23.54 -10.00
N ASP A 161 1.02 24.18 -8.90
CA ASP A 161 2.39 24.63 -8.68
C ASP A 161 3.28 23.41 -8.41
N LEU A 162 4.12 23.08 -9.39
CA LEU A 162 5.04 21.95 -9.32
C LEU A 162 6.09 22.13 -8.22
N SER A 163 6.57 23.35 -7.99
CA SER A 163 7.59 23.62 -6.97
C SER A 163 7.03 23.35 -5.58
N ASP A 164 5.83 23.86 -5.31
CA ASP A 164 5.15 23.65 -4.02
C ASP A 164 4.79 22.18 -3.79
N LEU A 165 4.31 21.47 -4.83
CA LEU A 165 4.02 20.04 -4.76
C LEU A 165 5.27 19.22 -4.38
N LEU A 166 6.40 19.48 -5.05
CA LEU A 166 7.64 18.76 -4.83
C LEU A 166 8.27 19.10 -3.47
N ALA A 167 8.23 20.37 -3.07
CA ALA A 167 8.71 20.83 -1.77
C ALA A 167 7.86 20.24 -0.63
N SER A 168 6.53 20.26 -0.76
CA SER A 168 5.61 19.66 0.22
C SER A 168 5.85 18.15 0.37
N ASN A 169 6.05 17.43 -0.74
CA ASN A 169 6.36 16.01 -0.70
C ASN A 169 7.71 15.72 -0.01
N LEU A 170 8.75 16.52 -0.27
CA LEU A 170 10.05 16.38 0.38
C LEU A 170 9.95 16.66 1.88
N MET A 171 9.29 17.76 2.26
CA MET A 171 9.09 18.15 3.66
C MET A 171 8.27 17.10 4.41
N ALA A 172 7.16 16.62 3.82
CA ALA A 172 6.35 15.56 4.41
C ALA A 172 7.13 14.27 4.62
N SER A 173 8.02 13.93 3.70
CA SER A 173 8.85 12.72 3.80
C SER A 173 9.90 12.83 4.89
N VAL A 174 10.57 13.98 4.99
CA VAL A 174 11.53 14.26 6.06
C VAL A 174 10.82 14.25 7.42
N LEU A 175 9.67 14.93 7.51
CA LEU A 175 8.86 14.94 8.73
C LEU A 175 8.39 13.53 9.10
N ALA A 176 7.97 12.72 8.15
CA ALA A 176 7.54 11.34 8.41
C ALA A 176 8.63 10.49 9.03
N VAL A 177 9.90 10.68 8.62
CA VAL A 177 11.05 10.02 9.24
C VAL A 177 11.25 10.51 10.68
N PHE A 178 11.19 11.82 10.92
CA PHE A 178 11.29 12.37 12.29
C PHE A 178 10.17 11.87 13.20
N ILE A 179 8.92 11.90 12.74
CA ILE A 179 7.77 11.35 13.45
C ILE A 179 7.97 9.85 13.70
N ALA A 180 8.44 9.10 12.71
CA ALA A 180 8.69 7.67 12.90
C ALA A 180 9.75 7.41 13.96
N MET A 181 10.88 8.12 13.92
CA MET A 181 11.92 8.02 14.95
C MET A 181 11.35 8.32 16.34
N LEU A 182 10.57 9.40 16.49
CA LEU A 182 9.91 9.75 17.74
C LEU A 182 8.93 8.67 18.22
N MET A 183 8.10 8.12 17.33
CA MET A 183 7.13 7.09 17.70
C MET A 183 7.81 5.77 18.11
N TYR A 184 8.92 5.42 17.47
CA TYR A 184 9.73 4.26 17.86
C TYR A 184 10.46 4.46 19.19
N THR A 185 10.84 5.69 19.55
CA THR A 185 11.44 5.99 20.86
C THR A 185 10.40 6.05 21.98
N LEU A 186 9.23 6.65 21.74
CA LEU A 186 8.16 6.74 22.73
C LEU A 186 7.48 5.39 23.01
N PHE A 187 7.32 4.57 21.97
CA PHE A 187 6.68 3.26 22.08
C PHE A 187 7.63 2.18 21.54
N PRO A 188 8.73 1.79 22.21
CA PRO A 188 9.67 0.78 21.69
C PRO A 188 9.03 -0.62 21.60
N ASP A 189 9.55 -1.58 20.84
CA ASP A 189 9.01 -2.96 20.93
C ASP A 189 9.37 -3.61 22.28
N ARG A 190 8.49 -4.46 22.82
CA ARG A 190 8.74 -5.26 24.04
C ARG A 190 9.64 -6.46 23.76
N GLU A 191 9.39 -7.10 22.63
CA GLU A 191 10.13 -8.26 22.15
C GLU A 191 10.67 -8.00 20.74
N PRO A 192 11.88 -8.47 20.41
CA PRO A 192 12.44 -8.34 19.06
C PRO A 192 11.51 -8.97 18.01
N ARG A 193 11.17 -8.19 16.99
CA ARG A 193 10.39 -8.72 15.86
C ARG A 193 11.29 -9.51 14.93
N GLN A 194 10.80 -10.67 14.48
CA GLN A 194 11.49 -11.44 13.47
C GLN A 194 11.30 -10.81 12.08
N PRO A 195 12.37 -10.68 11.28
CA PRO A 195 12.23 -10.23 9.91
C PRO A 195 11.40 -11.24 9.09
N PRO A 196 10.60 -10.78 8.12
CA PRO A 196 9.84 -11.66 7.24
C PRO A 196 10.75 -12.68 6.54
N PRO A 197 10.32 -13.95 6.38
CA PRO A 197 11.11 -14.96 5.69
C PRO A 197 11.35 -14.55 4.24
N ARG A 198 12.60 -14.63 3.79
CA ARG A 198 12.99 -14.35 2.41
C ARG A 198 12.80 -15.60 1.57
N GLY A 199 11.74 -15.65 0.76
CA GLY A 199 11.58 -16.66 -0.28
C GLY A 199 12.43 -16.32 -1.52
N SER A 200 13.09 -17.31 -2.11
CA SER A 200 13.71 -17.17 -3.43
C SER A 200 12.63 -17.25 -4.51
N LYS A 201 12.48 -16.20 -5.31
CA LYS A 201 11.58 -16.19 -6.48
C LYS A 201 12.32 -16.59 -7.75
N SER A 202 11.63 -17.28 -8.66
CA SER A 202 12.19 -17.61 -9.96
C SER A 202 12.30 -16.35 -10.84
N THR A 203 13.21 -16.37 -11.82
CA THR A 203 13.36 -15.24 -12.77
C THR A 203 12.07 -14.99 -13.56
N ALA A 204 11.34 -16.05 -13.92
CA ALA A 204 10.06 -15.94 -14.62
C ALA A 204 9.01 -15.25 -13.75
N GLN A 205 8.94 -15.59 -12.46
CA GLN A 205 8.07 -14.92 -11.50
C GLN A 205 8.42 -13.43 -11.36
N ILE A 206 9.70 -13.09 -11.23
CA ILE A 206 10.13 -11.68 -11.14
C ILE A 206 9.70 -10.89 -12.38
N ARG A 207 9.88 -11.45 -13.58
CA ARG A 207 9.47 -10.80 -14.83
C ARG A 207 7.96 -10.64 -14.92
N HIS A 208 7.20 -11.67 -14.56
CA HIS A 208 5.73 -11.62 -14.54
C HIS A 208 5.22 -10.52 -13.62
N GLU A 209 5.68 -10.52 -12.37
CA GLU A 209 5.33 -9.53 -11.34
C GLU A 209 5.75 -8.10 -11.74
N THR A 210 6.91 -7.96 -12.39
CA THR A 210 7.40 -6.66 -12.88
C THR A 210 6.49 -6.10 -13.97
N LEU A 211 6.15 -6.91 -14.98
CA LEU A 211 5.34 -6.47 -16.12
C LEU A 211 3.90 -6.19 -15.73
N ILE A 212 3.28 -7.08 -14.93
CA ILE A 212 1.89 -6.88 -14.50
C ILE A 212 1.77 -5.60 -13.66
N GLY A 213 2.71 -5.34 -12.74
CA GLY A 213 2.72 -4.13 -11.92
C GLY A 213 2.97 -2.87 -12.77
N GLY A 214 4.06 -2.88 -13.55
CA GLY A 214 4.48 -1.72 -14.34
C GLY A 214 3.43 -1.29 -15.37
N ILE A 215 2.93 -2.24 -16.17
CA ILE A 215 1.92 -1.94 -17.20
C ILE A 215 0.62 -1.47 -16.56
N THR A 216 0.16 -2.13 -15.49
CA THR A 216 -1.10 -1.74 -14.82
C THR A 216 -1.00 -0.34 -14.20
N ALA A 217 0.13 0.00 -13.56
CA ALA A 217 0.35 1.34 -13.01
C ALA A 217 0.40 2.41 -14.11
N THR A 218 1.05 2.14 -15.25
CA THR A 218 1.05 3.06 -16.40
C THR A 218 -0.34 3.24 -16.99
N LEU A 219 -1.11 2.17 -17.17
CA LEU A 219 -2.48 2.27 -17.68
C LEU A 219 -3.37 3.05 -16.70
N SER A 220 -3.23 2.82 -15.40
CA SER A 220 -3.91 3.62 -14.38
C SER A 220 -3.55 5.11 -14.51
N PHE A 221 -2.27 5.43 -14.68
CA PHE A 221 -1.82 6.80 -14.90
C PHE A 221 -2.46 7.44 -16.14
N VAL A 222 -2.45 6.74 -17.28
CA VAL A 222 -3.07 7.22 -18.53
C VAL A 222 -4.57 7.46 -18.37
N VAL A 223 -5.30 6.51 -17.76
CA VAL A 223 -6.75 6.64 -17.56
C VAL A 223 -7.08 7.85 -16.69
N PHE A 224 -6.35 8.05 -15.60
CA PHE A 224 -6.58 9.18 -14.69
C PHE A 224 -6.27 10.53 -15.34
N GLN A 225 -5.31 10.57 -16.26
CA GLN A 225 -5.02 11.77 -17.03
C GLN A 225 -6.05 12.06 -18.12
N VAL A 226 -6.39 11.05 -18.93
CA VAL A 226 -7.30 11.21 -20.08
C VAL A 226 -8.72 11.53 -19.63
N LEU A 227 -9.16 10.95 -18.51
CA LEU A 227 -10.50 11.20 -17.96
C LEU A 227 -10.56 12.38 -16.96
N ASP A 228 -9.47 13.16 -16.81
CA ASP A 228 -9.37 14.30 -15.90
C ASP A 228 -9.88 13.99 -14.47
N LEU A 229 -9.40 12.88 -13.89
CA LEU A 229 -9.86 12.39 -12.59
C LEU A 229 -9.13 13.05 -11.42
N ARG A 230 -9.03 14.38 -11.43
CA ARG A 230 -8.23 15.19 -10.51
C ARG A 230 -8.63 15.04 -9.03
N GLY A 231 -9.93 14.90 -8.77
CA GLY A 231 -10.47 14.66 -7.43
C GLY A 231 -10.32 13.22 -6.93
N SER A 232 -9.89 12.29 -7.78
CA SER A 232 -9.87 10.85 -7.47
C SER A 232 -8.50 10.35 -7.02
N LEU A 233 -7.65 11.20 -6.44
CA LEU A 233 -6.32 10.79 -5.93
C LEU A 233 -6.38 9.53 -5.07
N SER A 234 -7.38 9.43 -4.19
CA SER A 234 -7.55 8.24 -3.35
C SER A 234 -7.78 6.96 -4.16
N ALA A 235 -8.47 7.05 -5.29
CA ALA A 235 -8.73 5.92 -6.17
C ALA A 235 -7.43 5.48 -6.85
N GLN A 236 -6.61 6.44 -7.32
CA GLN A 236 -5.30 6.13 -7.90
C GLN A 236 -4.36 5.50 -6.87
N MET A 237 -4.28 6.05 -5.65
CA MET A 237 -3.49 5.45 -4.56
C MET A 237 -3.96 4.03 -4.23
N ALA A 238 -5.27 3.79 -4.25
CA ALA A 238 -5.82 2.47 -4.02
C ALA A 238 -5.41 1.47 -5.11
N THR A 239 -5.47 1.87 -6.37
CA THR A 239 -4.95 1.09 -7.51
C THR A 239 -3.48 0.73 -7.31
N ILE A 240 -2.62 1.68 -6.94
CA ILE A 240 -1.19 1.39 -6.73
C ILE A 240 -0.96 0.47 -5.53
N LEU A 241 -1.71 0.64 -4.44
CA LEU A 241 -1.51 -0.14 -3.22
C LEU A 241 -1.94 -1.60 -3.35
N ILE A 242 -2.92 -1.93 -4.21
CA ILE A 242 -3.25 -3.34 -4.49
C ILE A 242 -2.16 -4.02 -5.33
N LEU A 243 -1.40 -3.26 -6.13
CA LEU A 243 -0.27 -3.78 -6.91
C LEU A 243 0.93 -4.16 -6.04
N PHE A 244 0.95 -3.78 -4.75
CA PHE A 244 2.01 -4.21 -3.82
C PHE A 244 2.02 -5.71 -3.57
N THR A 245 0.90 -6.38 -3.87
CA THR A 245 0.79 -7.84 -3.84
C THR A 245 1.55 -8.52 -4.99
N LEU A 246 1.94 -7.75 -6.02
CA LEU A 246 2.72 -8.16 -7.19
C LEU A 246 2.07 -9.24 -8.09
N GLY A 247 0.93 -9.81 -7.69
CA GLY A 247 0.23 -10.86 -8.43
C GLY A 247 -1.29 -10.69 -8.38
N TYR A 248 -1.97 -11.27 -9.38
CA TYR A 248 -3.41 -11.09 -9.56
C TYR A 248 -4.25 -11.59 -8.36
N PHE A 249 -4.04 -12.82 -7.91
CA PHE A 249 -4.83 -13.41 -6.82
C PHE A 249 -4.67 -12.63 -5.50
N GLY A 250 -3.44 -12.19 -5.20
CA GLY A 250 -3.18 -11.32 -4.05
C GLY A 250 -3.88 -9.97 -4.19
N ALA A 251 -3.81 -9.37 -5.39
CA ALA A 251 -4.44 -8.09 -5.67
C ALA A 251 -5.97 -8.16 -5.56
N GLN A 252 -6.60 -9.27 -5.95
CA GLN A 252 -8.04 -9.47 -5.81
C GLN A 252 -8.47 -9.42 -4.34
N VAL A 253 -7.79 -10.18 -3.48
CA VAL A 253 -8.06 -10.19 -2.03
C VAL A 253 -7.77 -8.82 -1.41
N SER A 254 -6.65 -8.19 -1.79
CA SER A 254 -6.29 -6.85 -1.31
C SER A 254 -7.32 -5.81 -1.74
N ALA A 255 -7.79 -5.83 -2.98
CA ALA A 255 -8.80 -4.91 -3.50
C ALA A 255 -10.13 -5.02 -2.76
N ALA A 256 -10.61 -6.24 -2.51
CA ALA A 256 -11.85 -6.45 -1.75
C ALA A 256 -11.73 -5.90 -0.33
N LYS A 257 -10.64 -6.26 0.38
CA LYS A 257 -10.35 -5.73 1.72
C LYS A 257 -10.25 -4.20 1.72
N ARG A 258 -9.59 -3.63 0.71
CA ARG A 258 -9.41 -2.19 0.60
C ARG A 258 -10.73 -1.47 0.36
N ALA A 259 -11.62 -2.01 -0.47
CA ALA A 259 -12.95 -1.45 -0.70
C ALA A 259 -13.77 -1.44 0.60
N VAL A 260 -13.73 -2.52 1.38
CA VAL A 260 -14.38 -2.58 2.70
C VAL A 260 -13.76 -1.56 3.66
N GLY A 261 -12.43 -1.47 3.73
CA GLY A 261 -11.72 -0.50 4.57
C GLY A 261 -12.09 0.95 4.25
N THR A 262 -12.17 1.30 2.96
CA THR A 262 -12.60 2.63 2.53
C THR A 262 -14.06 2.88 2.86
N LEU A 263 -14.95 1.90 2.65
CA LEU A 263 -16.36 2.04 3.02
C LEU A 263 -16.51 2.33 4.52
N LEU A 264 -15.83 1.55 5.36
CA LEU A 264 -15.84 1.75 6.82
C LEU A 264 -15.24 3.11 7.20
N GLY A 265 -14.12 3.51 6.57
CA GLY A 265 -13.47 4.80 6.82
C GLY A 265 -14.36 5.99 6.44
N CYS A 266 -15.03 5.92 5.28
CA CYS A 266 -16.00 6.93 4.86
C CYS A 266 -17.17 7.03 5.85
N ASN A 267 -17.76 5.90 6.25
CA ASN A 267 -18.87 5.90 7.21
C ASN A 267 -18.44 6.44 8.58
N LEU A 268 -17.26 6.06 9.07
CA LEU A 268 -16.74 6.58 10.34
C LEU A 268 -16.49 8.09 10.27
N ALA A 269 -15.94 8.59 9.17
CA ALA A 269 -15.74 10.03 8.97
C ALA A 269 -17.08 10.79 8.98
N LEU A 270 -18.14 10.23 8.36
CA LEU A 270 -19.47 10.83 8.40
C LEU A 270 -20.07 10.84 9.81
N VAL A 271 -19.92 9.75 10.57
CA VAL A 271 -20.34 9.70 11.98
C VAL A 271 -19.58 10.73 12.83
N MET A 272 -18.27 10.85 12.62
CA MET A 272 -17.46 11.86 13.32
C MET A 272 -17.85 13.27 12.93
N GLN A 273 -18.18 13.52 11.66
CA GLN A 273 -18.67 14.82 11.21
C GLN A 273 -20.04 15.14 11.82
N LEU A 274 -20.92 14.15 11.95
CA LEU A 274 -22.20 14.32 12.64
C LEU A 274 -22.00 14.62 14.14
N ALA A 275 -21.02 13.96 14.77
CA ALA A 275 -20.66 14.21 16.17
C ALA A 275 -20.02 15.60 16.37
N LEU A 276 -19.20 16.06 15.42
CA LEU A 276 -18.65 17.41 15.41
C LEU A 276 -19.74 18.45 15.12
N TYR A 277 -20.70 18.16 14.24
CA TYR A 277 -21.74 19.07 13.79
C TYR A 277 -21.20 20.47 13.47
N THR A 278 -21.48 21.48 14.30
CA THR A 278 -20.98 22.86 14.17
C THR A 278 -19.68 23.14 14.92
N GLN A 279 -19.16 22.16 15.65
CA GLN A 279 -18.00 22.24 16.55
C GLN A 279 -16.68 21.86 15.87
N SER A 280 -16.62 21.82 14.53
CA SER A 280 -15.39 21.54 13.77
C SER A 280 -14.29 22.59 14.00
N HIS A 281 -14.65 23.79 14.49
CA HIS A 281 -13.71 24.81 14.92
C HIS A 281 -12.90 24.43 16.16
N HIS A 282 -13.37 23.49 16.98
CA HIS A 282 -12.64 23.02 18.15
C HIS A 282 -11.57 22.01 17.75
N PHE A 283 -10.37 22.52 17.45
CA PHE A 283 -9.26 21.72 16.93
C PHE A 283 -8.89 20.51 17.81
N VAL A 284 -8.94 20.66 19.14
CA VAL A 284 -8.65 19.56 20.08
C VAL A 284 -9.66 18.41 19.95
N LEU A 285 -10.95 18.73 19.76
CA LEU A 285 -11.99 17.73 19.57
C LEU A 285 -11.80 16.97 18.25
N VAL A 286 -11.46 17.71 17.19
CA VAL A 286 -11.13 17.12 15.88
C VAL A 286 -9.93 16.19 15.98
N ILE A 287 -8.85 16.61 16.64
CA ILE A 287 -7.66 15.78 16.87
C ILE A 287 -8.02 14.51 17.63
N LEU A 288 -8.82 14.62 18.69
CA LEU A 288 -9.19 13.47 19.52
C LEU A 288 -10.01 12.44 18.72
N LEU A 289 -11.04 12.89 18.01
CA LEU A 289 -11.86 12.01 17.16
C LEU A 289 -11.02 11.38 16.05
N TYR A 290 -10.17 12.17 15.39
CA TYR A 290 -9.27 11.69 14.36
C TYR A 290 -8.33 10.60 14.89
N TRP A 291 -7.69 10.84 16.04
CA TRP A 291 -6.80 9.86 16.68
C TRP A 291 -7.55 8.58 17.08
N LEU A 292 -8.77 8.68 17.61
CA LEU A 292 -9.61 7.51 17.92
C LEU A 292 -9.95 6.71 16.66
N GLY A 293 -10.29 7.39 15.57
CA GLY A 293 -10.55 6.74 14.28
C GLY A 293 -9.31 6.04 13.72
N LEU A 294 -8.15 6.70 13.78
CA LEU A 294 -6.89 6.07 13.40
C LEU A 294 -6.56 4.87 14.29
N MET A 295 -6.83 4.92 15.59
CA MET A 295 -6.60 3.80 16.50
C MET A 295 -7.45 2.58 16.15
N LEU A 296 -8.72 2.77 15.79
CA LEU A 296 -9.60 1.67 15.35
C LEU A 296 -9.05 0.97 14.11
N PHE A 297 -8.68 1.74 13.08
CA PHE A 297 -8.16 1.15 11.85
C PHE A 297 -6.72 0.65 11.97
N ALA A 298 -5.90 1.27 12.82
CA ALA A 298 -4.57 0.76 13.14
C ALA A 298 -4.67 -0.61 13.82
N ARG A 299 -5.62 -0.78 14.75
CA ARG A 299 -5.89 -2.09 15.36
C ARG A 299 -6.19 -3.16 14.32
N GLU A 300 -7.13 -2.88 13.42
CA GLU A 300 -7.47 -3.83 12.35
C GLU A 300 -6.27 -4.11 11.44
N HIS A 301 -5.49 -3.07 11.06
CA HIS A 301 -4.29 -3.22 10.23
C HIS A 301 -3.25 -4.17 10.86
N ILE A 302 -3.06 -4.07 12.18
CA ILE A 302 -2.12 -4.94 12.90
C ILE A 302 -2.64 -6.37 12.99
N LEU A 303 -3.94 -6.56 13.25
CA LEU A 303 -4.57 -7.89 13.29
C LEU A 303 -4.54 -8.59 11.92
N GLU A 304 -4.56 -7.83 10.82
CA GLU A 304 -4.39 -8.33 9.46
C GLU A 304 -2.95 -8.76 9.11
N GLY A 305 -1.99 -8.59 10.04
CA GLY A 305 -0.58 -8.95 9.83
C GLY A 305 0.22 -7.89 9.08
N GLY A 306 -0.22 -6.62 9.08
CA GLY A 306 0.53 -5.50 8.52
C GLY A 306 0.49 -5.38 6.99
N GLY A 307 -0.35 -6.19 6.32
CA GLY A 307 -0.63 -6.04 4.88
C GLY A 307 -1.53 -4.84 4.58
N SER A 308 -1.51 -4.35 3.34
CA SER A 308 -2.41 -3.27 2.87
C SER A 308 -3.84 -3.80 2.67
N GLY A 309 -4.57 -3.97 3.77
CA GLY A 309 -5.92 -4.56 3.86
C GLY A 309 -7.03 -3.57 4.26
N ILE A 310 -7.98 -4.03 5.07
CA ILE A 310 -9.12 -3.26 5.56
C ILE A 310 -8.62 -2.13 6.46
N GLY A 311 -7.74 -2.43 7.41
CA GLY A 311 -7.24 -1.46 8.38
C GLY A 311 -6.44 -0.34 7.70
N PHE A 312 -5.49 -0.69 6.83
CA PHE A 312 -4.73 0.32 6.08
C PHE A 312 -5.62 1.14 5.13
N GLY A 313 -6.62 0.50 4.50
CA GLY A 313 -7.63 1.19 3.69
C GLY A 313 -8.38 2.25 4.50
N GLY A 314 -8.84 1.90 5.70
CA GLY A 314 -9.49 2.84 6.63
C GLY A 314 -8.57 3.96 7.12
N LEU A 315 -7.32 3.66 7.48
CA LEU A 315 -6.31 4.64 7.88
C LEU A 315 -6.07 5.71 6.80
N THR A 316 -5.79 5.27 5.57
CA THR A 316 -5.62 6.19 4.44
C THR A 316 -6.92 6.90 4.08
N THR A 317 -8.06 6.32 4.41
CA THR A 317 -9.37 6.97 4.25
C THR A 317 -9.53 8.14 5.19
N MET A 318 -9.33 7.90 6.48
CA MET A 318 -9.34 8.94 7.50
C MET A 318 -8.32 10.04 7.18
N GLY A 319 -7.08 9.67 6.85
CA GLY A 319 -6.02 10.66 6.57
C GLY A 319 -6.31 11.57 5.38
N ILE A 320 -6.92 11.04 4.32
CA ILE A 320 -7.29 11.86 3.16
C ILE A 320 -8.52 12.73 3.45
N LEU A 321 -9.57 12.20 4.09
CA LEU A 321 -10.77 13.00 4.38
C LEU A 321 -10.48 14.10 5.40
N PHE A 322 -9.73 13.81 6.46
CA PHE A 322 -9.37 14.83 7.45
C PHE A 322 -8.25 15.75 6.92
N GLY A 323 -7.29 15.22 6.16
CA GLY A 323 -6.18 15.99 5.61
C GLY A 323 -6.53 16.92 4.45
N GLN A 324 -7.65 16.67 3.74
CA GLN A 324 -8.12 17.52 2.63
C GLN A 324 -9.45 18.22 2.92
N SER A 325 -10.33 17.62 3.74
CA SER A 325 -11.75 17.98 3.81
C SER A 325 -12.26 18.50 5.14
N LEU A 326 -11.37 18.91 6.05
CA LEU A 326 -11.72 19.60 7.29
C LEU A 326 -11.97 21.12 7.14
N GLY A 327 -12.33 21.57 5.94
CA GLY A 327 -12.65 22.97 5.67
C GLY A 327 -14.13 23.30 5.96
N PRO A 328 -14.48 24.50 6.46
CA PRO A 328 -15.87 24.89 6.76
C PRO A 328 -16.84 24.86 5.57
N GLN A 329 -16.32 24.85 4.33
CA GLN A 329 -17.11 24.86 3.09
C GLN A 329 -17.07 23.53 2.31
N GLN A 330 -16.43 22.48 2.85
CA GLN A 330 -16.30 21.21 2.14
C GLN A 330 -17.43 20.24 2.49
N ASP A 331 -18.10 19.73 1.46
CA ASP A 331 -19.13 18.72 1.59
C ASP A 331 -18.50 17.33 1.79
N LEU A 332 -18.34 16.94 3.06
CA LEU A 332 -17.78 15.65 3.42
C LEU A 332 -18.65 14.48 2.94
N VAL A 333 -19.97 14.66 2.80
CA VAL A 333 -20.89 13.62 2.30
C VAL A 333 -20.58 13.34 0.83
N TYR A 334 -20.50 14.40 0.02
CA TYR A 334 -20.10 14.27 -1.37
C TYR A 334 -18.70 13.66 -1.50
N SER A 335 -17.72 14.17 -0.74
CA SER A 335 -16.35 13.65 -0.76
C SER A 335 -16.29 12.16 -0.40
N ALA A 336 -17.06 11.71 0.60
CA ALA A 336 -17.12 10.31 1.00
C ALA A 336 -17.73 9.41 -0.09
N LEU A 337 -18.86 9.83 -0.68
CA LEU A 337 -19.54 9.08 -1.76
C LEU A 337 -18.71 9.03 -3.04
N TYR A 338 -18.16 10.17 -3.46
CA TYR A 338 -17.30 10.26 -4.63
C TYR A 338 -16.06 9.40 -4.46
N ARG A 339 -15.46 9.40 -3.27
CA ARG A 339 -14.30 8.58 -2.97
C ARG A 339 -14.61 7.09 -3.04
N PHE A 340 -15.70 6.64 -2.41
CA PHE A 340 -16.05 5.22 -2.43
C PHE A 340 -16.39 4.74 -3.84
N SER A 341 -17.17 5.53 -4.59
CA SER A 341 -17.56 5.17 -5.96
C SER A 341 -16.38 5.16 -6.94
N SER A 342 -15.59 6.25 -6.99
CA SER A 342 -14.40 6.35 -7.85
C SER A 342 -13.39 5.25 -7.56
N MET A 343 -13.12 4.98 -6.28
CA MET A 343 -12.21 3.90 -5.88
C MET A 343 -12.73 2.53 -6.29
N SER A 344 -14.02 2.25 -6.10
CA SER A 344 -14.60 0.96 -6.48
C SER A 344 -14.47 0.69 -7.98
N ILE A 345 -14.80 1.68 -8.81
CA ILE A 345 -14.65 1.60 -10.27
C ILE A 345 -13.18 1.41 -10.66
N ALA A 346 -12.27 2.21 -10.07
CA ALA A 346 -10.85 2.10 -10.35
C ALA A 346 -10.27 0.72 -9.98
N LEU A 347 -10.68 0.14 -8.84
CA LEU A 347 -10.25 -1.19 -8.43
C LEU A 347 -10.76 -2.28 -9.39
N ILE A 348 -12.03 -2.22 -9.81
CA ILE A 348 -12.59 -3.17 -10.78
C ILE A 348 -11.83 -3.08 -12.12
N GLY A 349 -11.61 -1.86 -12.62
CA GLY A 349 -10.83 -1.64 -13.84
C GLY A 349 -9.41 -2.15 -13.73
N THR A 350 -8.75 -1.91 -12.60
CA THR A 350 -7.39 -2.40 -12.31
C THR A 350 -7.34 -3.92 -12.31
N LEU A 351 -8.26 -4.59 -11.60
CA LEU A 351 -8.31 -6.05 -11.57
C LEU A 351 -8.59 -6.65 -12.96
N SER A 352 -9.42 -5.97 -13.76
CA SER A 352 -9.72 -6.37 -15.14
C SER A 352 -8.48 -6.31 -16.03
N VAL A 353 -7.65 -5.27 -15.87
CA VAL A 353 -6.36 -5.18 -16.56
C VAL A 353 -5.41 -6.26 -16.08
N MET A 354 -5.32 -6.47 -14.76
CA MET A 354 -4.41 -7.46 -14.18
C MET A 354 -4.75 -8.88 -14.61
N ILE A 355 -6.02 -9.29 -14.66
CA ILE A 355 -6.40 -10.63 -15.11
C ILE A 355 -6.05 -10.84 -16.60
N CYS A 356 -6.31 -9.85 -17.45
CA CYS A 356 -5.94 -9.90 -18.87
C CYS A 356 -4.42 -10.05 -19.05
N LEU A 357 -3.64 -9.24 -18.33
CA LEU A 357 -2.17 -9.33 -18.36
C LEU A 357 -1.68 -10.65 -17.79
N HIS A 358 -2.28 -11.15 -16.70
CA HIS A 358 -1.91 -12.42 -16.11
C HIS A 358 -2.06 -13.57 -17.11
N TYR A 359 -3.20 -13.65 -17.81
CA TYR A 359 -3.40 -14.64 -18.87
C TYR A 359 -2.45 -14.45 -20.05
N LEU A 360 -2.20 -13.20 -20.49
CA LEU A 360 -1.30 -12.92 -21.60
C LEU A 360 0.14 -13.33 -21.28
N LEU A 361 0.64 -12.97 -20.10
CA LEU A 361 2.00 -13.26 -19.66
C LEU A 361 2.24 -14.75 -19.39
N ASN A 362 1.20 -15.50 -18.99
CA ASN A 362 1.31 -16.95 -18.83
C ASN A 362 1.42 -17.72 -20.16
N ARG A 363 1.04 -17.11 -21.29
CA ARG A 363 1.25 -17.72 -22.61
C ARG A 363 2.72 -17.77 -22.98
N TRP A 364 3.53 -16.83 -22.50
CA TRP A 364 4.94 -16.70 -22.87
C TRP A 364 5.86 -17.40 -21.86
N GLU A 365 6.74 -18.27 -22.36
CA GLU A 365 7.67 -19.06 -21.53
C GLU A 365 8.52 -18.20 -20.56
N PRO A 366 9.10 -17.04 -20.97
CA PRO A 366 9.96 -16.25 -20.08
C PRO A 366 9.25 -15.63 -18.87
N THR A 367 7.91 -15.60 -18.87
CA THR A 367 7.05 -14.96 -17.87
C THR A 367 6.00 -15.91 -17.32
N ARG A 368 6.03 -17.19 -17.72
CA ARG A 368 5.06 -18.18 -17.26
C ARG A 368 5.30 -18.50 -15.79
N LEU A 369 4.25 -18.37 -14.99
CA LEU A 369 4.28 -18.88 -13.63
C LEU A 369 4.13 -20.41 -13.69
N LEU A 370 5.03 -21.12 -13.03
CA LEU A 370 4.87 -22.55 -12.79
C LEU A 370 3.81 -22.66 -11.70
N GLU A 371 2.58 -23.03 -12.07
CA GLU A 371 1.52 -23.32 -11.10
C GLU A 371 2.04 -24.34 -10.08
N LYS A 372 1.72 -24.09 -8.81
CA LYS A 372 1.99 -25.00 -7.70
C LYS A 372 0.67 -25.53 -7.16
#